data_AF-A0A831TTY5-F1
#
_entry.id   AF-A0A831TTY5-F1
#
_cell.length_a   1.000
_cell.length_b   1.000
_cell.length_c   1.000
_cell.angle_alpha   90.00
_cell.angle_beta   90.00
_cell.angle_gamma   90.00
#
_symmetry.space_group_name_H-M   'P 1'
#
loop_
_entity.id
_entity.type
_entity.pdbx_description
1 polymer ?
#
loop_
_entity_poly.entity_id
_entity_poly.type
_entity_poly.pdbx_seq_one_letter_code
_entity_poly.pdbx_strand_id
1 'polypeptide(L)'
;MPAIVGAVNVNNISGVFNIGDVGTIAPTNYSKTFAGGGSFNAGETLTINNSPSVINIYGTDTFEQNFINPESAGSDLEDKQT
;
A
#
# COMPACT_ATOMS: atom_id res chain seq x y z
N MET A 1 -7.59 -10.08 23.46
CA MET A 1 -6.53 -10.38 24.45
C MET A 1 -5.77 -9.09 24.71
N PRO A 2 -5.41 -8.76 25.96
CA PRO A 2 -4.61 -7.57 26.25
C PRO A 2 -3.17 -7.73 25.74
N ALA A 3 -2.64 -6.71 25.08
CA ALA A 3 -1.20 -6.56 24.90
C ALA A 3 -0.64 -5.55 25.89
N ILE A 4 0.45 -5.92 26.55
CA ILE A 4 1.27 -5.02 27.35
C ILE A 4 2.61 -4.91 26.65
N VAL A 5 2.99 -3.70 26.24
CA VAL A 5 4.28 -3.43 25.59
C VAL A 5 4.97 -2.24 26.22
N GLY A 6 6.31 -2.32 26.24
CA GLY A 6 7.18 -1.21 26.64
C GLY A 6 7.38 -0.19 25.52
N ALA A 7 8.56 0.39 25.43
CA ALA A 7 8.88 1.37 24.38
C ALA A 7 9.07 0.69 23.01
N VAL A 8 8.46 1.26 21.97
CA VAL A 8 8.60 0.82 20.58
C VAL A 8 9.07 2.00 19.74
N ASN A 9 10.15 1.81 18.99
CA ASN A 9 10.61 2.79 18.01
C ASN A 9 10.41 2.24 16.60
N VAL A 10 9.56 2.92 15.83
CA VAL A 10 9.27 2.60 14.44
C VAL A 10 9.96 3.65 13.56
N ASN A 11 10.91 3.22 12.74
CA ASN A 11 11.62 4.12 11.84
C ASN A 11 10.90 4.29 10.49
N ASN A 12 10.39 3.20 9.90
CA ASN A 12 9.56 3.24 8.69
C ASN A 12 8.72 1.97 8.56
N ILE A 13 7.47 2.10 8.11
CA ILE A 13 6.54 0.99 7.83
C ILE A 13 5.72 1.30 6.59
N SER A 14 5.64 0.34 5.67
CA SER A 14 4.68 0.32 4.57
C SER A 14 3.69 -0.83 4.79
N GLY A 15 2.49 -0.50 5.27
CA GLY A 15 1.46 -1.49 5.59
C GLY A 15 0.99 -1.37 7.03
N VAL A 16 0.77 -2.50 7.70
CA VAL A 16 0.12 -2.52 9.01
C VAL A 16 1.08 -3.04 10.08
N PHE A 17 1.15 -2.30 11.18
CA PHE A 17 1.88 -2.69 12.38
C PHE A 17 0.94 -2.64 13.57
N ASN A 18 0.66 -3.81 14.13
CA ASN A 18 -0.22 -3.96 15.28
C ASN A 18 0.52 -4.61 16.43
N ILE A 19 0.16 -4.19 17.64
CA ILE A 19 0.63 -4.76 18.88
C ILE A 19 -0.60 -5.17 19.70
N GLY A 20 -0.70 -6.47 19.98
CA GLY A 20 -1.87 -7.07 20.59
C GLY A 20 -2.68 -7.89 19.61
N ASP A 21 -3.88 -8.26 20.04
CA ASP A 21 -4.74 -9.11 19.23
C ASP A 21 -5.19 -8.44 17.95
N VAL A 22 -5.17 -9.23 16.90
CA VAL A 22 -5.60 -8.86 15.56
C VAL A 22 -6.57 -9.92 15.08
N GLY A 23 -7.77 -9.51 14.65
CA GLY A 23 -8.77 -10.41 14.08
C GLY A 23 -8.48 -10.79 12.63
N THR A 24 -8.45 -9.82 11.72
CA THR A 24 -8.10 -10.04 10.31
C THR A 24 -7.53 -8.74 9.73
N ILE A 25 -6.45 -8.85 8.96
CA ILE A 25 -5.84 -7.71 8.24
C ILE A 25 -5.70 -8.10 6.78
N ALA A 26 -6.22 -7.28 5.89
CA ALA A 26 -6.04 -7.41 4.44
C ALA A 26 -5.49 -6.08 3.88
N PRO A 27 -4.18 -5.78 4.08
CA PRO A 27 -3.62 -4.54 3.56
C PRO A 27 -3.36 -4.69 2.07
N THR A 28 -4.00 -3.86 1.27
CA THR A 28 -3.75 -3.76 -0.18
C THR A 28 -3.00 -2.48 -0.47
N ASN A 29 -1.87 -2.56 -1.17
CA ASN A 29 -1.10 -1.38 -1.58
C ASN A 29 -0.88 -1.39 -3.10
N TYR A 30 -1.11 -0.23 -3.72
CA TYR A 30 -0.84 0.00 -5.13
C TYR A 30 0.00 1.28 -5.22
N SER A 31 1.25 1.14 -5.65
CA SER A 31 2.14 2.28 -5.84
C SER A 31 2.72 2.27 -7.24
N LYS A 32 2.51 3.36 -7.97
CA LYS A 32 3.22 3.63 -9.23
C LYS A 32 4.25 4.70 -8.92
N THR A 33 5.51 4.39 -9.16
CA THR A 33 6.57 5.34 -8.89
C THR A 33 7.46 5.50 -10.10
N PHE A 34 7.58 6.74 -10.57
CA PHE A 34 8.45 7.14 -11.65
C PHE A 34 9.43 8.16 -11.10
N ALA A 35 10.70 8.00 -11.44
CA ALA A 35 11.75 8.77 -10.80
C ALA A 35 12.84 9.10 -11.80
N GLY A 36 13.32 10.34 -11.73
CA GLY A 36 14.30 10.89 -12.65
C GLY A 36 15.69 10.93 -12.03
N GLY A 37 16.55 11.70 -12.66
CA GLY A 37 17.89 11.93 -12.18
C GLY A 37 17.92 12.42 -10.73
N GLY A 38 18.61 11.68 -9.85
CA GLY A 38 18.82 12.08 -8.45
C GLY A 38 17.66 11.72 -7.51
N SER A 39 16.80 10.78 -7.90
CA SER A 39 15.65 10.38 -7.07
C SER A 39 15.96 9.27 -6.06
N PHE A 40 15.10 9.14 -5.04
CA PHE A 40 15.14 8.16 -3.93
C PHE A 40 16.45 8.06 -3.16
N ASN A 41 17.13 9.18 -2.97
CA ASN A 41 18.30 9.19 -2.13
C ASN A 41 17.90 9.37 -0.67
N ALA A 42 18.54 8.59 0.21
CA ALA A 42 18.32 8.61 1.65
C ALA A 42 19.67 8.65 2.37
N GLY A 43 19.79 9.48 3.40
CA GLY A 43 21.03 9.66 4.16
C GLY A 43 21.17 11.08 4.71
N GLU A 44 22.10 11.29 5.64
CA GLU A 44 22.32 12.57 6.33
C GLU A 44 23.07 13.60 5.46
N THR A 45 24.13 13.17 4.76
CA THR A 45 24.91 14.03 3.88
C THR A 45 24.98 13.41 2.49
N LEU A 46 24.49 14.15 1.50
CA LEU A 46 24.28 13.65 0.15
C LEU A 46 24.58 14.74 -0.87
N THR A 47 25.60 14.51 -1.70
CA THR A 47 25.96 15.39 -2.82
C THR A 47 25.63 14.67 -4.12
N ILE A 48 24.63 15.17 -4.85
CA ILE A 48 24.18 14.58 -6.11
C ILE A 48 24.37 15.59 -7.21
N ASN A 49 25.10 15.17 -8.24
CA ASN A 49 25.17 15.88 -9.49
C ASN A 49 24.42 15.04 -10.54
N ASN A 50 23.36 15.61 -11.12
CA ASN A 50 22.60 14.94 -12.16
C ASN A 50 22.55 15.77 -13.45
N SER A 51 22.58 15.07 -14.58
CA SER A 51 22.40 15.61 -15.92
C SER A 51 20.89 15.67 -16.28
N PRO A 52 20.49 16.29 -17.40
CA PRO A 52 19.08 16.32 -17.79
C PRO A 52 18.49 14.91 -17.93
N SER A 53 17.48 14.57 -17.14
CA SER A 53 16.75 13.31 -17.23
C SER A 53 15.35 13.54 -17.80
N VAL A 54 14.97 12.77 -18.82
CA VAL A 54 13.61 12.77 -19.37
C VAL A 54 12.92 11.48 -18.98
N ILE A 55 11.73 11.58 -18.39
CA ILE A 55 10.89 10.44 -18.04
C ILE A 55 9.66 10.48 -18.94
N ASN A 56 9.52 9.50 -19.83
CA ASN A 56 8.34 9.35 -20.68
C ASN A 56 7.51 8.18 -20.15
N ILE A 57 6.32 8.49 -19.62
CA ILE A 57 5.38 7.50 -19.13
C ILE A 57 4.19 7.45 -20.07
N TYR A 58 3.99 6.30 -20.69
CA TYR A 58 2.82 6.04 -21.53
C TYR A 58 1.91 5.07 -20.80
N GLY A 59 0.70 5.53 -20.45
CA GLY A 59 -0.34 4.68 -19.89
C GLY A 59 -1.15 4.03 -21.01
N THR A 60 -1.20 2.70 -21.05
CA THR A 60 -2.24 1.98 -21.79
C THR A 60 -3.34 1.64 -20.80
N ASP A 61 -4.32 2.54 -20.66
CA ASP A 61 -5.46 2.24 -19.80
C ASP A 61 -6.38 1.25 -20.53
N THR A 62 -6.21 -0.03 -20.23
CA THR A 62 -7.24 -1.05 -20.48
C THR A 62 -7.59 -1.84 -19.21
N PHE A 63 -6.83 -1.72 -18.12
CA PHE A 63 -7.10 -2.42 -16.85
C PHE A 63 -6.51 -1.71 -15.62
N GLU A 64 -6.68 -0.39 -15.48
CA GLU A 64 -6.24 0.31 -14.25
C GLU A 64 -7.42 0.83 -13.41
N GLN A 65 -8.33 -0.07 -13.02
CA GLN A 65 -9.17 0.12 -11.86
C GLN A 65 -9.45 -1.20 -11.14
N ASN A 66 -9.13 -1.21 -9.85
CA ASN A 66 -9.19 -2.36 -8.94
C ASN A 66 -10.61 -2.94 -8.81
N PHE A 67 -10.86 -4.13 -9.37
CA PHE A 67 -11.95 -4.98 -8.91
C PHE A 67 -11.42 -5.89 -7.79
N ILE A 68 -11.65 -5.51 -6.54
CA ILE A 68 -11.82 -6.50 -5.48
C ILE A 68 -13.33 -6.58 -5.30
N ASN A 69 -13.97 -7.67 -5.75
CA ASN A 69 -15.36 -7.95 -5.40
C ASN A 69 -15.36 -8.60 -4.00
N PRO A 70 -15.83 -7.92 -2.93
CA PRO A 70 -16.13 -8.58 -1.67
C PRO A 70 -17.48 -9.34 -1.70
N GLU A 71 -18.15 -9.42 -2.85
CA GLU A 71 -19.49 -10.01 -2.98
C GLU A 71 -19.45 -11.48 -3.44
N SER A 72 -18.76 -12.34 -2.69
CA SER A 72 -19.03 -13.79 -2.75
C SER A 72 -19.03 -14.46 -1.38
N ALA A 73 -19.11 -13.69 -0.30
CA ALA A 73 -19.34 -14.20 1.04
C ALA A 73 -20.83 -14.10 1.37
N GLY A 74 -21.63 -15.01 0.80
CA GLY A 74 -22.97 -15.36 1.29
C GLY A 74 -24.13 -14.44 0.87
N SER A 75 -24.84 -14.84 -0.18
CA SER A 75 -26.28 -14.52 -0.36
C SER A 75 -27.10 -15.81 -0.47
N ASP A 76 -26.72 -16.82 0.32
CA ASP A 76 -27.63 -17.89 0.70
C ASP A 76 -28.57 -17.33 1.78
N LEU A 77 -29.87 -17.29 1.47
CA LEU A 77 -31.04 -17.07 2.33
C LEU A 77 -31.59 -15.62 2.40
N GLU A 78 -32.94 -15.51 2.28
CA GLU A 78 -33.82 -14.32 2.26
C GLU A 78 -33.98 -13.71 0.83
N ASP A 79 -35.09 -13.82 0.08
CA ASP A 79 -36.51 -13.85 0.46
C ASP A 79 -37.38 -14.64 -0.53
N LYS A 80 -38.13 -15.61 0.01
CA LYS A 80 -39.52 -15.83 -0.39
C LYS A 80 -40.27 -14.54 -0.07
N GLN A 81 -40.84 -13.84 -1.06
CA GLN A 81 -42.16 -13.18 -1.04
C GLN A 81 -42.29 -12.25 -2.26
N THR A 82 -42.81 -12.77 -3.37
CA THR A 82 -43.98 -12.27 -4.12
C THR A 82 -44.34 -13.30 -5.18
#